data_AF-A0A285TII9-F1
#
_entry.id   AF-A0A285TII9-F1
#
_cell.length_a   1.000
_cell.length_b   1.000
_cell.length_c   1.000
_cell.angle_alpha   90.00
_cell.angle_beta   90.00
_cell.angle_gamma   90.00
#
_symmetry.space_group_name_H-M   'P 1'
#
loop_
_entity.id
_entity.type
_entity.pdbx_description
1 polymer ?
#
loop_
_entity_poly.entity_id
_entity_poly.type
_entity_poly.pdbx_seq_one_letter_code
_entity_poly.pdbx_strand_id
1 'polypeptide(L)'
;MSEPDDGIYDAVNKGVRNSTGDVIGFIHSDDFLAHNGVLARIAAAFEDPAVEAVFSDLDYVAQADTSRVIRHWSTGAFHPWRLEYGWMPPHPTLYLRREVYEHFGTYDKNMRIAADYDFILRYFSQATGKSVYIPEVLYKMRVGGVSNRNWPKIRQKMEEDMLAIRRNRVGGLHTLAFKNLSKVSQFLVRPQHS
;
A
#
# COMPACT_ATOMS: atom_id res chain seq x y z
N MET A 1 -4.49 26.36 -10.01
CA MET A 1 -4.39 26.99 -8.68
C MET A 1 -4.23 25.85 -7.69
N SER A 2 -3.21 25.90 -6.84
CA SER A 2 -3.02 24.91 -5.77
C SER A 2 -4.08 25.18 -4.71
N GLU A 3 -5.13 24.35 -4.67
CA GLU A 3 -6.04 24.37 -3.53
C GLU A 3 -5.27 23.92 -2.28
N PRO A 4 -5.55 24.49 -1.09
CA PRO A 4 -5.03 23.93 0.15
C PRO A 4 -5.51 22.48 0.30
N ASP A 5 -4.60 21.57 0.58
CA ASP A 5 -4.94 20.19 0.89
C ASP A 5 -5.16 20.07 2.41
N ASP A 6 -6.32 19.53 2.83
CA ASP A 6 -6.63 19.27 4.25
C ASP A 6 -5.78 18.10 4.83
N GLY A 7 -4.88 17.52 4.05
CA GLY A 7 -3.99 16.43 4.41
C GLY A 7 -3.62 15.55 3.20
N ILE A 8 -2.74 14.57 3.41
CA ILE A 8 -2.24 13.68 2.34
C ILE A 8 -3.37 12.97 1.58
N TYR A 9 -4.44 12.57 2.27
CA TYR A 9 -5.55 11.85 1.62
C TYR A 9 -6.47 12.76 0.80
N ASP A 10 -6.50 14.07 1.06
CA ASP A 10 -7.21 15.00 0.19
C ASP A 10 -6.51 15.11 -1.17
N ALA A 11 -5.17 15.25 -1.15
CA ALA A 11 -4.35 15.24 -2.36
C ALA A 11 -4.49 13.92 -3.13
N VAL A 12 -4.46 12.77 -2.44
CA VAL A 12 -4.68 11.44 -3.05
C VAL A 12 -6.06 11.37 -3.69
N ASN A 13 -7.11 11.79 -2.99
CA ASN A 13 -8.49 11.77 -3.50
C ASN A 13 -8.69 12.74 -4.68
N LYS A 14 -8.02 13.90 -4.69
CA LYS A 14 -7.97 14.80 -5.85
C LYS A 14 -7.30 14.10 -7.04
N GLY A 15 -6.19 13.40 -6.80
CA GLY A 15 -5.49 12.61 -7.82
C GLY A 15 -6.38 11.54 -8.45
N VAL A 16 -7.11 10.77 -7.62
CA VAL A 16 -8.08 9.76 -8.10
C VAL A 16 -9.14 10.41 -8.98
N ARG A 17 -9.76 11.51 -8.52
CA ARG A 17 -10.83 12.21 -9.25
C ARG A 17 -10.39 12.82 -10.58
N ASN A 18 -9.16 13.33 -10.64
CA ASN A 18 -8.62 13.99 -11.82
C ASN A 18 -7.93 13.03 -12.80
N SER A 19 -7.70 11.77 -12.40
CA SER A 19 -7.10 10.76 -13.28
C SER A 19 -8.03 10.44 -14.46
N THR A 20 -7.44 10.13 -15.63
CA THR A 20 -8.17 9.75 -16.84
C THR A 20 -7.90 8.32 -17.32
N GLY A 21 -6.86 7.64 -16.81
CA GLY A 21 -6.56 6.24 -17.15
C GLY A 21 -7.45 5.19 -16.46
N ASP A 22 -7.55 4.01 -17.06
CA ASP A 22 -8.39 2.89 -16.56
C ASP A 22 -7.83 2.23 -15.30
N VAL A 23 -6.53 2.41 -15.05
CA VAL A 23 -5.80 1.90 -13.88
C VAL A 23 -5.16 3.07 -13.15
N ILE A 24 -5.27 3.06 -11.83
CA ILE A 24 -4.75 4.09 -10.94
C ILE A 24 -3.75 3.45 -9.98
N GLY A 25 -2.58 4.08 -9.85
CA GLY A 25 -1.58 3.78 -8.83
C GLY A 25 -0.92 5.07 -8.34
N PHE A 26 -0.18 5.00 -7.24
CA PHE A 26 0.41 6.19 -6.60
C PHE A 26 1.93 6.11 -6.59
N ILE A 27 2.57 7.24 -6.88
CA ILE A 27 4.01 7.44 -6.70
C ILE A 27 4.18 8.71 -5.86
N HIS A 28 4.83 8.58 -4.72
CA HIS A 28 5.11 9.72 -3.84
C HIS A 28 6.32 10.51 -4.34
N SER A 29 6.42 11.78 -3.96
CA SER A 29 7.41 12.73 -4.49
C SER A 29 8.88 12.32 -4.29
N ASP A 30 9.17 11.58 -3.23
CA ASP A 30 10.52 11.15 -2.88
C ASP A 30 10.86 9.74 -3.40
N ASP A 31 9.91 9.08 -4.05
CA ASP A 31 9.99 7.68 -4.45
C ASP A 31 10.11 7.53 -5.98
N PHE A 32 10.40 6.31 -6.44
CA PHE A 32 10.58 6.03 -7.85
C PHE A 32 10.30 4.57 -8.20
N LEU A 33 9.96 4.34 -9.48
CA LEU A 33 9.81 3.00 -10.03
C LEU A 33 11.17 2.31 -10.17
N ALA A 34 11.21 1.01 -9.96
CA ALA A 34 12.47 0.27 -9.90
C ALA A 34 13.24 0.21 -11.22
N HIS A 35 12.54 0.26 -12.37
CA HIS A 35 13.10 0.28 -13.72
C HIS A 35 12.06 0.79 -14.75
N ASN A 36 12.49 1.04 -15.99
CA ASN A 36 11.64 1.60 -17.05
C ASN A 36 10.50 0.66 -17.53
N GLY A 37 10.58 -0.63 -17.19
CA GLY A 37 9.60 -1.64 -17.61
C GLY A 37 8.42 -1.82 -16.65
N VAL A 38 8.42 -1.15 -15.50
CA VAL A 38 7.43 -1.36 -14.43
C VAL A 38 6.00 -1.14 -14.92
N LEU A 39 5.73 -0.04 -15.62
CA LEU A 39 4.38 0.27 -16.08
C LEU A 39 3.90 -0.73 -17.14
N ALA A 40 4.78 -1.19 -18.03
CA ALA A 40 4.45 -2.23 -19.01
C ALA A 40 4.14 -3.57 -18.32
N ARG A 41 4.89 -3.90 -17.26
CA ARG A 41 4.67 -5.11 -16.47
C ARG A 41 3.31 -5.10 -15.76
N ILE A 42 2.92 -3.96 -15.20
CA ILE A 42 1.62 -3.76 -14.55
C ILE A 42 0.50 -3.79 -15.59
N ALA A 43 0.65 -3.06 -16.70
CA ALA A 43 -0.35 -3.02 -17.77
C ALA A 43 -0.64 -4.41 -18.34
N ALA A 44 0.40 -5.23 -18.56
CA ALA A 44 0.24 -6.61 -19.02
C ALA A 44 -0.61 -7.47 -18.05
N ALA A 45 -0.54 -7.23 -16.74
CA ALA A 45 -1.37 -7.93 -15.78
C ALA A 45 -2.85 -7.51 -15.85
N PHE A 46 -3.14 -6.28 -16.27
CA PHE A 46 -4.50 -5.75 -16.47
C PHE A 46 -5.10 -6.07 -17.85
N GLU A 47 -4.37 -6.74 -18.74
CA GLU A 47 -4.92 -7.26 -20.00
C GLU A 47 -6.02 -8.30 -19.74
N ASP A 48 -5.95 -9.03 -18.61
CA ASP A 48 -7.08 -9.84 -18.12
C ASP A 48 -8.15 -8.91 -17.52
N PRO A 49 -9.35 -8.82 -18.12
CA PRO A 49 -10.43 -7.96 -17.61
C PRO A 49 -10.91 -8.39 -16.22
N ALA A 50 -10.67 -9.63 -15.79
CA ALA A 50 -11.01 -10.10 -14.45
C ALA A 50 -10.05 -9.57 -13.36
N VAL A 51 -8.91 -8.98 -13.73
CA VAL A 51 -7.95 -8.42 -12.77
C VAL A 51 -8.38 -7.03 -12.36
N GLU A 52 -8.64 -6.85 -11.07
CA GLU A 52 -9.03 -5.57 -10.46
C GLU A 52 -7.86 -4.91 -9.74
N ALA A 53 -6.90 -5.71 -9.26
CA ALA A 53 -5.77 -5.25 -8.48
C ALA A 53 -4.48 -5.92 -8.92
N VAL A 54 -3.41 -5.13 -8.98
CA VAL A 54 -2.04 -5.59 -9.19
C VAL A 54 -1.17 -4.98 -8.11
N PHE A 55 -0.33 -5.79 -7.47
CA PHE A 55 0.64 -5.30 -6.49
C PHE A 55 1.93 -6.11 -6.56
N SER A 56 3.00 -5.55 -5.99
CA SER A 56 4.35 -6.09 -6.11
C SER A 56 5.14 -5.97 -4.82
N ASP A 57 6.39 -6.39 -4.86
CA ASP A 57 7.33 -6.09 -3.79
C ASP A 57 7.83 -4.64 -3.89
N LEU A 58 8.32 -4.11 -2.77
CA LEU A 58 9.05 -2.85 -2.74
C LEU A 58 10.34 -2.94 -1.94
N ASP A 59 11.29 -2.09 -2.31
CA ASP A 59 12.51 -1.88 -1.54
C ASP A 59 12.51 -0.50 -0.88
N TYR A 60 12.85 -0.49 0.40
CA TYR A 60 13.27 0.71 1.10
C TYR A 60 14.75 0.95 0.79
N VAL A 61 15.09 2.11 0.24
CA VAL A 61 16.47 2.46 -0.15
C VAL A 61 16.97 3.68 0.60
N ALA A 62 18.29 3.74 0.83
CA ALA A 62 18.88 4.88 1.52
C ALA A 62 18.69 6.18 0.70
N GLN A 63 18.35 7.28 1.38
CA GLN A 63 18.12 8.56 0.70
C GLN A 63 19.35 9.06 -0.07
N ALA A 64 20.54 8.90 0.51
CA ALA A 64 21.81 9.37 -0.06
C ALA A 64 22.38 8.44 -1.15
N ASP A 65 22.07 7.14 -1.08
CA ASP A 65 22.50 6.14 -2.04
C ASP A 65 21.36 5.15 -2.28
N THR A 66 20.64 5.34 -3.38
CA THR A 66 19.47 4.53 -3.73
C THR A 66 19.80 3.13 -4.22
N SER A 67 21.08 2.82 -4.44
CA SER A 67 21.51 1.44 -4.70
C SER A 67 21.51 0.58 -3.43
N ARG A 68 21.63 1.23 -2.27
CA ARG A 68 21.65 0.57 -0.97
C ARG A 68 20.22 0.28 -0.48
N VAL A 69 19.83 -0.99 -0.60
CA VAL A 69 18.59 -1.51 0.00
C VAL A 69 18.72 -1.61 1.51
N ILE A 70 17.84 -0.93 2.24
CA ILE A 70 17.73 -0.94 3.70
C ILE A 70 16.80 -2.07 4.16
N ARG A 71 15.71 -2.29 3.43
CA ARG A 71 14.70 -3.30 3.75
C ARG A 71 13.97 -3.70 2.48
N HIS A 72 13.74 -4.99 2.33
CA HIS A 72 12.88 -5.56 1.31
C HIS A 72 11.50 -5.85 1.91
N TRP A 73 10.43 -5.48 1.22
CA TRP A 73 9.06 -5.80 1.64
C TRP A 73 8.37 -6.63 0.55
N SER A 74 8.25 -7.93 0.85
CA SER A 74 7.41 -8.87 0.12
C SER A 74 6.25 -9.35 0.98
N THR A 75 5.04 -9.34 0.43
CA THR A 75 3.82 -9.85 1.09
C THR A 75 3.32 -11.18 0.55
N GLY A 76 3.84 -11.62 -0.59
CA GLY A 76 3.31 -12.75 -1.33
C GLY A 76 1.90 -12.51 -1.87
N ALA A 77 1.36 -13.54 -2.52
CA ALA A 77 0.01 -13.52 -3.07
C ALA A 77 -1.07 -13.30 -2.00
N PHE A 78 -2.17 -12.68 -2.43
CA PHE A 78 -3.34 -12.44 -1.60
C PHE A 78 -4.14 -13.72 -1.39
N HIS A 79 -4.63 -13.90 -0.16
CA HIS A 79 -5.71 -14.84 0.15
C HIS A 79 -6.59 -14.23 1.27
N PRO A 80 -7.93 -14.29 1.19
CA PRO A 80 -8.82 -13.61 2.14
C PRO A 80 -8.51 -13.80 3.63
N TRP A 81 -8.26 -15.04 4.08
CA TRP A 81 -7.93 -15.33 5.49
C TRP A 81 -6.70 -14.55 6.00
N ARG A 82 -5.78 -14.14 5.12
CA ARG A 82 -4.58 -13.41 5.53
C ARG A 82 -4.89 -12.02 6.10
N LEU A 83 -6.03 -11.42 5.75
CA LEU A 83 -6.46 -10.12 6.29
C LEU A 83 -6.62 -10.19 7.81
N GLU A 84 -7.13 -11.30 8.35
CA GLU A 84 -7.28 -11.51 9.79
C GLU A 84 -5.94 -11.57 10.54
N TYR A 85 -4.85 -11.84 9.82
CA TYR A 85 -3.48 -11.84 10.31
C TYR A 85 -2.70 -10.57 9.93
N GLY A 86 -3.42 -9.50 9.58
CA GLY A 86 -2.81 -8.18 9.37
C GLY A 86 -2.06 -8.04 8.04
N TRP A 87 -2.39 -8.88 7.06
CA TRP A 87 -1.85 -8.77 5.71
C TRP A 87 -2.35 -7.50 5.02
N MET A 88 -1.46 -6.81 4.33
CA MET A 88 -1.75 -5.72 3.40
C MET A 88 -0.61 -5.66 2.38
N PRO A 89 -0.86 -5.42 1.09
CA PRO A 89 0.22 -5.14 0.16
C PRO A 89 0.87 -3.80 0.54
N PRO A 90 2.12 -3.56 0.12
CA PRO A 90 2.71 -2.24 0.26
C PRO A 90 1.88 -1.23 -0.54
N HIS A 91 1.23 -0.26 0.12
CA HIS A 91 0.26 0.65 -0.51
C HIS A 91 0.77 1.34 -1.80
N PRO A 92 2.03 1.83 -1.90
CA PRO A 92 2.52 2.45 -3.13
C PRO A 92 2.69 1.49 -4.32
N THR A 93 2.71 0.18 -4.07
CA THR A 93 2.76 -0.84 -5.13
C THR A 93 1.38 -1.25 -5.62
N LEU A 94 0.31 -0.82 -4.96
CA LEU A 94 -1.04 -1.24 -5.29
C LEU A 94 -1.62 -0.39 -6.41
N TYR A 95 -1.83 -1.04 -7.56
CA TYR A 95 -2.54 -0.49 -8.72
C TYR A 95 -3.93 -1.13 -8.77
N LEU A 96 -4.95 -0.31 -9.01
CA LEU A 96 -6.35 -0.76 -9.06
C LEU A 96 -7.04 -0.22 -10.30
N ARG A 97 -8.01 -0.97 -10.84
CA ARG A 97 -8.94 -0.40 -11.83
C ARG A 97 -9.65 0.81 -11.24
N ARG A 98 -9.92 1.82 -12.06
CA ARG A 98 -10.72 3.00 -11.67
C ARG A 98 -12.05 2.60 -11.03
N GLU A 99 -12.72 1.61 -11.61
CA GLU A 99 -14.01 1.07 -11.15
C GLU A 99 -13.98 0.63 -9.67
N VAL A 100 -12.83 0.22 -9.15
CA VAL A 100 -12.66 -0.10 -7.73
C VAL A 100 -12.89 1.13 -6.86
N TYR A 101 -12.38 2.29 -7.25
CA TYR A 101 -12.62 3.54 -6.51
C TYR A 101 -14.06 4.05 -6.66
N GLU A 102 -14.69 3.79 -7.79
CA GLU A 102 -16.10 4.14 -8.03
C GLU A 102 -17.03 3.27 -7.19
N HIS A 103 -16.73 1.98 -7.06
CA HIS A 103 -17.53 1.02 -6.31
C HIS A 103 -17.31 1.14 -4.80
N PHE A 104 -16.04 1.17 -4.35
CA PHE A 104 -15.69 1.16 -2.94
C PHE A 104 -15.53 2.56 -2.33
N GLY A 105 -15.56 3.62 -3.15
CA GLY A 105 -15.26 4.99 -2.75
C GLY A 105 -13.76 5.22 -2.52
N THR A 106 -13.38 6.46 -2.26
CA THR A 106 -11.97 6.87 -2.08
C THR A 106 -11.52 6.84 -0.60
N TYR A 107 -10.30 7.29 -0.30
CA TYR A 107 -9.71 7.26 1.03
C TYR A 107 -10.50 8.15 2.02
N ASP A 108 -10.68 7.68 3.26
CA ASP A 108 -11.37 8.45 4.30
C ASP A 108 -10.50 9.62 4.77
N LYS A 109 -10.89 10.84 4.40
CA LYS A 109 -10.16 12.06 4.73
C LYS A 109 -10.14 12.40 6.22
N ASN A 110 -10.97 11.74 7.04
CA ASN A 110 -10.99 11.95 8.49
C ASN A 110 -9.89 11.14 9.20
N MET A 111 -9.31 10.15 8.52
CA MET A 111 -8.15 9.41 9.01
C MET A 111 -6.87 10.16 8.61
N ARG A 112 -5.89 10.23 9.52
CA ARG A 112 -4.67 11.02 9.28
C ARG A 112 -3.46 10.16 8.93
N ILE A 113 -3.45 8.90 9.33
CA ILE A 113 -2.27 8.02 9.20
C ILE A 113 -2.60 6.68 8.54
N ALA A 114 -3.79 6.11 8.76
CA ALA A 114 -4.11 4.75 8.33
C ALA A 114 -5.27 4.64 7.32
N ALA A 115 -5.57 5.70 6.57
CA ALA A 115 -6.65 5.65 5.56
C ALA A 115 -6.29 4.72 4.40
N ASP A 116 -5.00 4.55 4.12
CA ASP A 116 -4.49 3.54 3.18
C ASP A 116 -4.85 2.13 3.63
N TYR A 117 -4.64 1.84 4.91
CA TYR A 117 -4.98 0.55 5.49
C TYR A 117 -6.50 0.31 5.54
N ASP A 118 -7.30 1.31 5.92
CA ASP A 118 -8.77 1.21 5.84
C ASP A 118 -9.26 0.90 4.43
N PHE A 119 -8.76 1.63 3.44
CA PHE A 119 -9.12 1.42 2.04
C PHE A 119 -8.72 0.02 1.55
N ILE A 120 -7.51 -0.43 1.85
CA ILE A 120 -7.02 -1.77 1.51
C ILE A 120 -7.92 -2.84 2.13
N LEU A 121 -8.23 -2.74 3.42
CA LEU A 121 -9.11 -3.70 4.08
C LEU A 121 -10.51 -3.67 3.47
N ARG A 122 -11.04 -2.49 3.16
CA ARG A 122 -12.36 -2.31 2.53
C ARG A 122 -12.44 -2.99 1.18
N TYR A 123 -11.44 -2.81 0.33
CA TYR A 123 -11.34 -3.47 -0.97
C TYR A 123 -11.15 -4.98 -0.81
N PHE A 124 -10.07 -5.43 -0.17
CA PHE A 124 -9.71 -6.86 -0.15
C PHE A 124 -10.68 -7.73 0.66
N SER A 125 -11.46 -7.18 1.59
CA SER A 125 -12.51 -7.94 2.30
C SER A 125 -13.75 -8.21 1.45
N GLN A 126 -13.90 -7.51 0.32
CA GLN A 126 -15.09 -7.56 -0.54
C GLN A 126 -14.74 -7.78 -2.03
N ALA A 127 -13.46 -7.84 -2.38
CA ALA A 127 -13.00 -8.02 -3.75
C ALA A 127 -13.57 -9.30 -4.36
N THR A 128 -14.20 -9.17 -5.51
CA THR A 128 -14.77 -10.28 -6.28
C THR A 128 -13.92 -10.62 -7.51
N GLY A 129 -13.15 -9.66 -8.03
CA GLY A 129 -12.19 -9.88 -9.10
C GLY A 129 -10.85 -10.46 -8.63
N LYS A 130 -9.96 -10.70 -9.59
CA LYS A 130 -8.63 -11.23 -9.35
C LYS A 130 -7.71 -10.13 -8.83
N SER A 131 -6.95 -10.46 -7.80
CA SER A 131 -5.81 -9.67 -7.33
C SER A 131 -4.52 -10.39 -7.71
N VAL A 132 -3.69 -9.77 -8.54
CA VAL A 132 -2.44 -10.34 -9.04
C VAL A 132 -1.27 -9.82 -8.23
N TYR A 133 -0.44 -10.74 -7.76
CA TYR A 133 0.83 -10.45 -7.12
C TYR A 133 1.98 -10.69 -8.11
N ILE A 134 2.85 -9.69 -8.26
CA ILE A 134 4.08 -9.79 -9.05
C ILE A 134 5.25 -9.91 -8.07
N PRO A 135 5.93 -11.08 -7.99
CA PRO A 135 7.07 -11.31 -7.10
C PRO A 135 8.35 -10.63 -7.62
N GLU A 136 8.28 -9.32 -7.82
CA GLU A 136 9.33 -8.47 -8.36
C GLU A 136 9.30 -7.12 -7.63
N VAL A 137 10.46 -6.52 -7.40
CA VAL A 137 10.53 -5.16 -6.86
C VAL A 137 10.24 -4.17 -7.98
N LEU A 138 9.04 -3.59 -7.97
CA LEU A 138 8.63 -2.58 -8.96
C LEU A 138 8.67 -1.14 -8.40
N TYR A 139 8.76 -0.99 -7.09
CA TYR A 139 8.75 0.31 -6.41
C TYR A 139 9.93 0.44 -5.44
N LYS A 140 10.56 1.62 -5.40
CA LYS A 140 11.63 1.96 -4.46
C LYS A 140 11.24 3.19 -3.66
N MET A 141 11.16 3.00 -2.34
CA MET A 141 10.80 4.05 -1.39
C MET A 141 12.05 4.60 -0.71
N ARG A 142 12.28 5.91 -0.76
CA ARG A 142 13.42 6.52 -0.08
C ARG A 142 13.15 6.65 1.41
N VAL A 143 14.11 6.26 2.23
CA VAL A 143 14.06 6.45 3.68
C VAL A 143 15.09 7.48 4.12
N GLY A 144 14.60 8.61 4.64
CA GLY A 144 15.42 9.60 5.34
C GLY A 144 15.76 9.13 6.75
N GLY A 145 16.98 9.45 7.20
CA GLY A 145 17.55 8.96 8.46
C GLY A 145 16.64 9.11 9.68
N VAL A 146 16.52 8.02 10.43
CA VAL A 146 16.01 7.85 11.81
C VAL A 146 14.75 8.66 12.17
N SER A 147 13.63 7.94 12.19
CA SER A 147 12.36 8.36 12.77
C SER A 147 12.53 8.89 14.20
N ASN A 148 12.19 10.16 14.42
CA ASN A 148 11.76 10.62 15.73
C ASN A 148 10.53 9.78 16.12
N ARG A 149 10.70 8.87 17.10
CA ARG A 149 9.62 8.10 17.70
C ARG A 149 8.62 9.07 18.36
N ASN A 150 7.66 9.52 17.58
CA ASN A 150 6.59 10.38 18.05
C ASN A 150 5.48 9.50 18.63
N TRP A 151 5.52 9.28 19.94
CA TRP A 151 4.56 8.45 20.68
C TRP A 151 3.08 8.79 20.39
N PRO A 152 2.67 10.07 20.38
CA PRO A 152 1.34 10.46 19.91
C PRO A 152 0.97 9.89 18.53
N LYS A 153 1.86 9.98 17.53
CA LYS A 153 1.60 9.44 16.19
C LYS A 153 1.49 7.92 16.19
N ILE A 154 2.27 7.22 17.01
CA ILE A 154 2.19 5.76 17.14
C ILE A 154 0.82 5.36 17.74
N ARG A 155 0.39 6.03 18.82
CA ARG A 155 -0.93 5.78 19.43
C ARG A 155 -2.06 6.03 18.44
N GLN A 156 -2.03 7.20 17.79
CA GLN A 156 -3.03 7.55 16.77
C GLN A 156 -3.08 6.51 15.64
N LYS A 157 -1.91 6.07 15.14
CA LYS A 157 -1.86 5.01 14.13
C LYS A 157 -2.50 3.71 14.62
N MET A 158 -2.24 3.31 15.86
CA MET A 158 -2.84 2.09 16.42
C MET A 158 -4.36 2.20 16.58
N GLU A 159 -4.86 3.37 16.98
CA GLU A 159 -6.30 3.65 17.08
C GLU A 159 -6.98 3.62 15.71
N GLU A 160 -6.39 4.30 14.72
CA GLU A 160 -6.91 4.31 13.34
C GLU A 160 -6.81 2.91 12.68
N ASP A 161 -5.73 2.16 12.93
CA ASP A 161 -5.60 0.77 12.46
C ASP A 161 -6.68 -0.13 13.08
N MET A 162 -6.98 0.03 14.39
CA MET A 162 -8.04 -0.72 15.07
C MET A 162 -9.42 -0.35 14.54
N LEU A 163 -9.65 0.94 14.28
CA LEU A 163 -10.89 1.43 13.66
C LEU A 163 -11.09 0.78 12.28
N ALA A 164 -10.07 0.80 11.42
CA ALA A 164 -10.08 0.17 10.11
C ALA A 164 -10.40 -1.33 10.18
N ILE A 165 -9.75 -2.07 11.10
CA ILE A 165 -9.98 -3.50 11.31
C ILE A 165 -11.45 -3.77 11.68
N ARG A 166 -11.99 -3.01 12.64
CA ARG A 166 -13.37 -3.19 13.11
C ARG A 166 -14.39 -2.80 12.05
N ARG A 167 -14.17 -1.68 11.35
CA ARG A 167 -15.06 -1.16 10.30
C ARG A 167 -15.24 -2.17 9.17
N ASN A 168 -14.14 -2.82 8.77
CA ASN A 168 -14.12 -3.78 7.65
C ASN A 168 -14.34 -5.22 8.11
N ARG A 169 -14.63 -5.47 9.40
CA ARG A 169 -14.95 -6.80 9.96
C ARG A 169 -13.89 -7.87 9.68
N VAL A 170 -12.62 -7.47 9.57
CA VAL A 170 -11.50 -8.39 9.29
C VAL A 170 -10.86 -8.94 10.57
N GLY A 171 -11.39 -8.65 11.76
CA GLY A 171 -10.89 -9.20 13.02
C GLY A 171 -10.85 -8.17 14.15
N GLY A 172 -9.75 -8.12 14.89
CA GLY A 172 -9.65 -7.27 16.08
C GLY A 172 -8.24 -7.10 16.65
N LEU A 173 -8.10 -7.21 17.97
CA LEU A 173 -6.81 -7.04 18.67
C LEU A 173 -5.73 -8.00 18.17
N HIS A 174 -6.10 -9.26 17.88
CA HIS A 174 -5.17 -10.24 17.32
C HIS A 174 -4.65 -9.80 15.95
N THR A 175 -5.51 -9.30 15.07
CA THR A 175 -5.15 -8.78 13.74
C THR A 175 -4.15 -7.64 13.84
N LEU A 176 -4.40 -6.69 14.75
CA LEU A 176 -3.47 -5.57 14.99
C LEU A 176 -2.11 -6.06 15.52
N ALA A 177 -2.13 -7.05 16.42
CA ALA A 177 -0.89 -7.64 16.95
C ALA A 177 -0.08 -8.33 15.84
N PHE A 178 -0.72 -9.19 15.03
CA PHE A 178 -0.07 -9.87 13.91
C PHE A 178 0.47 -8.88 12.87
N LYS A 179 -0.28 -7.82 12.54
CA LYS A 179 0.18 -6.74 11.65
C LYS A 179 1.48 -6.11 12.12
N ASN A 180 1.62 -5.86 13.42
CA ASN A 180 2.82 -5.24 13.96
C ASN A 180 4.00 -6.23 14.05
N LEU A 181 3.72 -7.50 14.34
CA LEU A 181 4.72 -8.58 14.40
C LEU A 181 5.28 -8.91 13.01
N SER A 182 4.43 -8.95 11.98
CA SER A 182 4.85 -9.27 10.60
C SER A 182 5.79 -8.23 10.00
N LYS A 183 5.78 -6.98 10.51
CA LYS A 183 6.75 -5.95 10.10
C LYS A 183 8.13 -6.17 10.70
N VAL A 184 8.24 -6.86 11.83
CA VAL A 184 9.54 -7.19 12.46
C VAL A 184 10.26 -8.28 11.68
N SER A 185 9.55 -9.30 11.20
CA SER A 185 10.15 -10.38 10.41
C SER A 185 10.72 -9.90 9.08
N GLN A 186 10.19 -8.80 8.52
CA GLN A 186 10.73 -8.18 7.29
C GLN A 186 12.12 -7.57 7.46
N PHE A 187 12.61 -7.37 8.69
CA PHE A 187 14.01 -6.99 8.93
C PHE A 187 14.97 -8.19 8.97
N LEU A 188 14.44 -9.43 9.02
CA LEU A 188 15.23 -10.66 9.14
C LEU A 188 15.44 -11.36 7.80
N VAL A 189 14.60 -11.07 6.79
CA VAL A 189 14.72 -11.65 5.44
C VAL A 189 15.63 -10.76 4.60
N ARG A 190 16.91 -11.15 4.47
CA ARG A 190 17.81 -10.60 3.46
C ARG A 190 17.50 -11.25 2.10
N PRO A 191 17.33 -10.49 1.00
CA PRO A 191 17.38 -11.08 -0.32
C PRO A 191 18.77 -11.68 -0.54
N GLN A 192 18.84 -12.98 -0.84
CA GLN A 192 20.01 -13.54 -1.48
C GLN A 192 19.98 -13.08 -2.93
N HIS A 193 20.88 -12.16 -3.30
CA HIS A 193 21.12 -11.87 -4.71
C HIS A 193 21.72 -13.12 -5.36
N SER A 194 21.02 -13.66 -6.35
CA SER A 194 21.60 -14.54 -7.38
C SER A 194 21.98 -13.70 -8.58
#